data_AF-A0A497ESU4-F1
#
_entry.id   AF-A0A497ESU4-F1
#
_cell.length_a   1.000
_cell.length_b   1.000
_cell.length_c   1.000
_cell.angle_alpha   90.00
_cell.angle_beta   90.00
_cell.angle_gamma   90.00
#
_symmetry.space_group_name_H-M   'P 1'
#
loop_
_entity.id
_entity.type
_entity.pdbx_description
1 polymer ?
#
loop_
_entity_poly.entity_id
_entity_poly.type
_entity_poly.pdbx_seq_one_letter_code
_entity_poly.pdbx_strand_id
1 'polypeptide(L)'
;MEDVLGALKALGVSYGYDSYVKWRRTLKVGLIVIPIAGMGGAVGLKGTDGEAYKNALIRGAKPIAPRKAYSFLSLVKPISKAIELLSFSGLMGEVEAKQAGLYVNVLKNVSEETTAEDTKEAASLMID
;
A
#
# COMPACT_ATOMS: atom_id res chain seq x y z
N MET A 1 7.20 31.44 5.64
CA MET A 1 7.16 30.75 4.33
C MET A 1 5.72 30.67 3.81
N GLU A 2 4.76 30.26 4.64
CA GLU A 2 3.32 30.29 4.29
C GLU A 2 2.82 31.70 3.94
N ASP A 3 3.16 32.72 4.73
CA ASP A 3 2.77 34.11 4.45
C ASP A 3 3.33 34.63 3.12
N VAL A 4 4.57 34.25 2.78
CA VAL A 4 5.24 34.63 1.53
C VAL A 4 4.57 33.95 0.33
N LEU A 5 4.27 32.65 0.43
CA LEU A 5 3.57 31.92 -0.63
C LEU A 5 2.11 32.39 -0.78
N GLY A 6 1.46 32.78 0.33
CA GLY A 6 0.12 33.37 0.33
C GLY A 6 0.08 34.71 -0.40
N ALA A 7 1.05 35.59 -0.14
CA ALA A 7 1.20 36.85 -0.86
C ALA A 7 1.46 36.64 -2.37
N LEU A 8 2.30 35.67 -2.75
CA LEU A 8 2.55 35.32 -4.15
C LEU A 8 1.31 34.74 -4.85
N LYS A 9 0.50 33.95 -4.15
CA LYS A 9 -0.79 33.47 -4.67
C LYS A 9 -1.78 34.63 -4.93
N ALA A 10 -1.82 35.63 -4.05
CA ALA A 10 -2.63 36.84 -4.26
C ALA A 10 -2.18 37.64 -5.50
N LEU A 11 -0.92 37.48 -5.92
CA LEU A 11 -0.34 38.04 -7.15
C LEU A 11 -0.48 37.12 -8.37
N GLY A 12 -1.24 36.03 -8.27
CA GLY A 12 -1.49 35.08 -9.38
C GLY A 12 -0.47 33.95 -9.51
N VAL A 13 0.53 33.87 -8.63
CA VAL A 13 1.51 32.78 -8.60
C VAL A 13 1.02 31.67 -7.67
N SER A 14 0.11 30.83 -8.15
CA SER A 14 -0.58 29.82 -7.32
C SER A 14 0.16 28.49 -7.19
N TYR A 15 0.95 28.08 -8.19
CA TYR A 15 1.54 26.73 -8.25
C TYR A 15 2.40 26.38 -7.03
N GLY A 16 3.23 27.33 -6.57
CA GLY A 16 4.08 27.15 -5.40
C GLY A 16 3.27 27.00 -4.11
N TYR A 17 2.21 27.79 -3.94
CA TYR A 17 1.33 27.73 -2.77
C TYR A 17 0.47 26.45 -2.77
N ASP A 18 -0.12 26.08 -3.90
CA ASP A 18 -0.96 24.89 -4.00
C ASP A 18 -0.14 23.62 -3.80
N SER A 19 1.09 23.58 -4.33
CA SER A 19 2.07 22.53 -4.03
C SER A 19 2.43 22.49 -2.54
N TYR A 20 2.73 23.64 -1.94
CA TYR A 20 3.02 23.73 -0.50
C TYR A 20 1.85 23.23 0.36
N VAL A 21 0.61 23.66 0.09
CA VAL A 21 -0.57 23.20 0.83
C VAL A 21 -0.85 21.72 0.63
N LYS A 22 -0.60 21.18 -0.58
CA LYS A 22 -0.74 19.75 -0.87
C LYS A 22 0.28 18.92 -0.10
N TRP A 23 1.54 19.34 -0.08
CA TRP A 23 2.64 18.59 0.50
C TRP A 23 2.92 18.92 1.98
N ARG A 24 2.31 19.97 2.56
CA ARG A 24 2.35 20.21 4.01
C ARG A 24 1.48 19.23 4.78
N ARG A 25 0.47 18.65 4.12
CA ARG A 25 -0.38 17.62 4.71
C ARG A 25 0.31 16.28 4.56
N THR A 26 0.26 15.49 5.62
CA THR A 26 0.63 14.07 5.55
C THR A 26 -0.24 13.39 4.50
N LEU A 27 0.39 12.75 3.51
CA LEU A 27 -0.31 12.03 2.46
C LEU A 27 -0.80 10.69 3.02
N LYS A 28 -2.11 10.46 3.00
CA LYS A 28 -2.65 9.13 3.31
C LYS A 28 -2.40 8.20 2.13
N VAL A 29 -1.83 7.04 2.39
CA VAL A 29 -1.53 6.01 1.38
C VAL A 29 -2.10 4.68 1.87
N GLY A 30 -3.07 4.15 1.13
CA GLY A 30 -3.58 2.79 1.35
C GLY A 30 -2.67 1.73 0.73
N LEU A 31 -2.32 0.71 1.51
CA LEU A 31 -1.59 -0.48 1.06
C LEU A 31 -2.44 -1.73 1.27
N ILE A 32 -2.65 -2.47 0.18
CA ILE A 32 -3.32 -3.77 0.18
C ILE A 32 -2.37 -4.79 -0.46
N VAL A 33 -1.84 -5.70 0.36
CA VAL A 33 -1.07 -6.86 -0.10
C VAL A 33 -2.02 -8.03 -0.19
N ILE A 34 -2.14 -8.64 -1.36
CA ILE A 34 -2.89 -9.89 -1.54
C ILE A 34 -1.86 -11.03 -1.46
N PRO A 35 -1.83 -11.84 -0.39
CA PRO A 35 -0.69 -12.74 -0.10
C PRO A 35 -0.35 -13.70 -1.23
N ILE A 36 -1.38 -14.20 -1.94
CA ILE A 36 -1.24 -15.18 -3.02
C ILE A 36 -1.01 -14.54 -4.41
N ALA A 37 -1.03 -13.20 -4.51
CA ALA A 37 -0.94 -12.54 -5.80
C ALA A 37 0.41 -12.80 -6.51
N GLY A 38 0.31 -13.10 -7.81
CA GLY A 38 1.45 -13.34 -8.67
C GLY A 38 2.01 -14.77 -8.64
N MET A 39 1.49 -15.67 -7.80
CA MET A 39 1.99 -17.05 -7.72
C MET A 39 1.77 -17.83 -9.02
N GLY A 40 0.59 -17.74 -9.63
CA GLY A 40 0.31 -18.46 -10.87
C GLY A 40 1.20 -18.01 -12.04
N GLY A 41 1.41 -16.70 -12.20
CA GLY A 41 2.29 -16.16 -13.24
C GLY A 41 3.74 -16.65 -13.11
N ALA A 42 4.22 -16.86 -11.88
CA ALA A 42 5.57 -17.36 -11.62
C ALA A 42 5.80 -18.79 -12.13
N VAL A 43 4.73 -19.54 -12.37
CA VAL A 43 4.76 -20.93 -12.86
C VAL A 43 4.02 -21.10 -14.19
N GLY A 44 3.79 -20.01 -14.92
CA GLY A 44 3.17 -20.03 -16.26
C GLY A 44 1.65 -20.27 -16.27
N LEU A 45 0.95 -20.04 -15.15
CA LEU A 45 -0.51 -20.14 -15.05
C LEU A 45 -1.17 -18.78 -15.19
N LYS A 46 -2.40 -18.77 -15.73
CA LYS A 46 -3.23 -17.57 -15.81
C LYS A 46 -3.95 -17.33 -14.48
N GLY A 47 -3.41 -16.44 -13.66
CA GLY A 47 -4.01 -16.08 -12.36
C GLY A 47 -3.71 -17.09 -11.26
N THR A 48 -4.26 -16.87 -10.06
CA THR A 48 -4.02 -17.69 -8.86
C THR A 48 -5.34 -18.02 -8.14
N ASP A 49 -6.45 -18.11 -8.88
CA ASP A 49 -7.77 -18.35 -8.29
C ASP A 49 -8.22 -19.80 -8.49
N GLY A 50 -8.98 -20.33 -7.53
CA GLY A 50 -9.57 -21.67 -7.61
C GLY A 50 -8.54 -22.78 -7.89
N GLU A 51 -8.73 -23.52 -8.99
CA GLU A 51 -7.83 -24.60 -9.38
C GLU A 51 -6.42 -24.11 -9.73
N ALA A 52 -6.27 -22.87 -10.21
CA ALA A 52 -4.98 -22.29 -10.54
C ALA A 52 -4.09 -22.12 -9.30
N TYR A 53 -4.69 -21.85 -8.12
CA TYR A 53 -3.95 -21.80 -6.85
C TYR A 53 -3.32 -23.16 -6.51
N LYS A 54 -4.12 -24.23 -6.54
CA LYS A 54 -3.64 -25.60 -6.26
C LYS A 54 -2.56 -26.01 -7.25
N ASN A 55 -2.78 -25.74 -8.52
CA ASN A 55 -1.83 -25.98 -9.60
C ASN A 55 -0.53 -25.18 -9.44
N ALA A 56 -0.60 -23.96 -8.88
CA ALA A 56 0.58 -23.15 -8.59
C ALA A 56 1.41 -23.75 -7.46
N LEU A 57 0.76 -24.20 -6.38
CA LEU A 57 1.42 -24.87 -5.26
C LEU A 57 2.13 -26.17 -5.69
N ILE A 58 1.48 -27.01 -6.50
CA ILE A 58 2.07 -28.25 -7.03
C ILE A 58 3.33 -27.95 -7.87
N ARG A 59 3.33 -26.83 -8.60
CA ARG A 59 4.48 -26.38 -9.39
C ARG A 59 5.53 -25.63 -8.57
N GLY A 60 5.41 -25.61 -7.23
CA GLY A 60 6.37 -25.00 -6.33
C GLY A 60 6.30 -23.46 -6.27
N ALA A 61 5.17 -22.87 -6.68
CA ALA A 61 4.99 -21.43 -6.56
C ALA A 61 5.05 -20.99 -5.08
N LYS A 62 5.72 -19.86 -4.85
CA LYS A 62 5.82 -19.22 -3.53
C LYS A 62 5.18 -17.85 -3.57
N PRO A 63 4.66 -17.33 -2.45
CA PRO A 63 4.15 -15.97 -2.36
C PRO A 63 5.17 -14.93 -2.84
N ILE A 64 4.74 -14.04 -3.74
CA ILE A 64 5.62 -13.00 -4.33
C ILE A 64 5.22 -11.62 -3.84
N ALA A 65 3.93 -11.37 -3.64
CA ALA A 65 3.41 -10.07 -3.23
C ALA A 65 4.01 -9.53 -1.92
N PRO A 66 4.11 -10.32 -0.82
CA PRO A 66 4.78 -9.90 0.40
C PRO A 66 6.19 -9.34 0.17
N ARG A 67 7.01 -10.08 -0.59
CA ARG A 67 8.39 -9.67 -0.88
C ARG A 67 8.45 -8.38 -1.68
N LYS A 68 7.56 -8.23 -2.67
CA LYS A 68 7.48 -7.01 -3.49
C LYS A 68 7.03 -5.81 -2.66
N ALA A 69 6.05 -5.99 -1.79
CA ALA A 69 5.56 -4.94 -0.90
C ALA A 69 6.66 -4.48 0.05
N TYR A 70 7.39 -5.40 0.69
CA TYR A 70 8.56 -5.04 1.50
C TYR A 70 9.61 -4.24 0.72
N SER A 71 9.98 -4.68 -0.50
CA SER A 71 10.95 -3.95 -1.34
C SER A 71 10.46 -2.55 -1.70
N PHE A 72 9.18 -2.39 -2.04
CA PHE A 72 8.58 -1.08 -2.30
C PHE A 72 8.62 -0.18 -1.06
N LEU A 73 8.16 -0.69 0.08
CA LEU A 73 8.11 0.05 1.34
C LEU A 73 9.50 0.46 1.84
N SER A 74 10.52 -0.36 1.59
CA SER A 74 11.91 -0.02 1.89
C SER A 74 12.37 1.25 1.14
N LEU A 75 11.88 1.47 -0.08
CA LEU A 75 12.15 2.69 -0.87
C LEU A 75 11.29 3.88 -0.41
N VAL A 76 10.14 3.63 0.22
CA VAL A 76 9.26 4.67 0.79
C VAL A 76 9.77 5.18 2.14
N LYS A 77 10.53 4.37 2.88
CA LYS A 77 11.07 4.71 4.21
C LYS A 77 11.65 6.13 4.36
N PRO A 78 12.46 6.66 3.41
CA PRO A 78 13.02 8.01 3.52
C PRO A 78 11.97 9.13 3.63
N ILE A 79 10.77 8.92 3.07
CA ILE A 79 9.66 9.89 3.08
C ILE A 79 8.54 9.52 4.07
N SER A 80 8.80 8.57 4.98
CA SER A 80 7.82 8.06 5.95
C SER A 80 7.15 9.15 6.79
N LYS A 81 7.84 10.23 7.13
CA LYS A 81 7.26 11.36 7.88
C LYS A 81 6.21 12.15 7.10
N ALA A 82 6.22 12.05 5.77
CA ALA A 82 5.28 12.72 4.90
C ALA A 82 4.06 11.83 4.55
N ILE A 83 4.03 10.58 5.05
CA ILE A 83 3.02 9.59 4.68
C ILE A 83 2.35 9.01 5.93
N GLU A 84 1.03 8.87 5.88
CA GLU A 84 0.25 8.05 6.78
C GLU A 84 -0.12 6.78 6.03
N LEU A 85 0.56 5.68 6.35
CA LEU A 85 0.33 4.39 5.70
C LEU A 85 -0.86 3.69 6.36
N LEU A 86 -1.87 3.33 5.57
CA LEU A 86 -3.05 2.59 6.01
C LEU A 86 -2.98 1.16 5.48
N SER A 87 -3.35 0.17 6.28
CA SER A 87 -3.46 -1.21 5.81
C SER A 87 -4.43 -2.03 6.67
N PHE A 88 -4.67 -3.28 6.27
CA PHE A 88 -5.29 -4.30 7.11
C PHE A 88 -4.19 -5.11 7.81
N SER A 89 -4.56 -5.86 8.85
CA SER A 89 -3.58 -6.59 9.67
C SER A 89 -2.89 -7.74 8.92
N GLY A 90 -1.79 -8.21 9.49
CA GLY A 90 -1.10 -9.42 9.05
C GLY A 90 -0.49 -9.29 7.64
N LEU A 91 -0.68 -10.33 6.82
CA LEU A 91 -0.13 -10.42 5.46
C LEU A 91 -0.80 -9.48 4.45
N MET A 92 -1.78 -8.67 4.88
CA MET A 92 -2.40 -7.65 4.04
C MET A 92 -1.58 -6.36 3.90
N GLY A 93 -0.41 -6.28 4.54
CA GLY A 93 0.53 -5.18 4.40
C GLY A 93 1.14 -4.72 5.73
N GLU A 94 0.53 -5.06 6.86
CA GLU A 94 1.05 -4.72 8.19
C GLU A 94 2.44 -5.34 8.43
N VAL A 95 2.59 -6.64 8.13
CA VAL A 95 3.85 -7.37 8.35
C VAL A 95 4.97 -6.74 7.53
N GLU A 96 4.74 -6.46 6.26
CA GLU A 96 5.71 -5.89 5.33
C GLU A 96 6.09 -4.45 5.73
N ALA A 97 5.11 -3.64 6.17
CA ALA A 97 5.35 -2.29 6.68
C ALA A 97 6.22 -2.30 7.93
N LYS A 98 5.92 -3.16 8.90
CA LYS A 98 6.72 -3.31 10.12
C LYS A 98 8.14 -3.78 9.80
N GLN A 99 8.28 -4.76 8.91
CA GLN A 99 9.59 -5.25 8.47
C GLN A 99 10.42 -4.14 7.80
N ALA A 100 9.79 -3.27 7.00
CA ALA A 100 10.46 -2.11 6.39
C ALA A 100 10.79 -1.00 7.40
N GLY A 101 10.30 -1.09 8.65
CA GLY A 101 10.48 -0.08 9.70
C GLY A 101 9.57 1.13 9.49
N LEU A 102 8.39 0.92 8.93
CA LEU A 102 7.34 1.94 8.79
C LEU A 102 6.28 1.73 9.87
N TYR A 103 5.71 2.84 10.34
CA TYR A 103 4.45 2.80 11.06
C TYR A 103 3.31 2.61 10.07
N VAL A 104 2.34 1.77 10.44
CA VAL A 104 1.14 1.50 9.65
C VAL A 104 -0.06 1.59 10.58
N ASN A 105 -1.07 2.33 10.13
CA ASN A 105 -2.37 2.41 10.77
C ASN A 105 -3.22 1.23 10.28
N VAL A 106 -3.47 0.27 11.17
CA VAL A 106 -4.27 -0.92 10.86
C VAL A 106 -5.75 -0.56 11.01
N LEU A 107 -6.47 -0.49 9.89
CA LEU A 107 -7.88 -0.11 9.87
C LEU A 107 -8.80 -1.23 10.39
N LYS A 108 -8.42 -2.49 10.16
CA LYS A 108 -9.17 -3.67 10.55
C LYS A 108 -8.25 -4.89 10.72
N ASN A 109 -8.60 -5.75 11.67
CA ASN A 109 -7.96 -7.06 11.84
C ASN A 109 -8.66 -8.12 10.99
N VAL A 110 -7.86 -8.99 10.36
CA VAL A 110 -8.28 -10.13 9.53
C VAL A 110 -7.55 -11.40 9.96
N SER A 111 -8.07 -12.56 9.53
CA SER A 111 -7.39 -13.86 9.70
C SER A 111 -6.12 -13.95 8.85
N GLU A 112 -5.27 -14.95 9.15
CA GLU A 112 -4.08 -15.24 8.33
C GLU A 112 -4.43 -15.65 6.91
N GLU A 113 -5.51 -16.42 6.74
CA GLU A 113 -6.10 -16.72 5.44
C GLU A 113 -7.08 -15.60 5.08
N THR A 114 -6.67 -14.75 4.14
CA THR A 114 -7.43 -13.60 3.67
C THR A 114 -8.28 -13.95 2.44
N THR A 115 -9.42 -13.29 2.32
CA THR A 115 -10.41 -13.50 1.25
C THR A 115 -10.47 -12.34 0.25
N ALA A 116 -11.21 -12.53 -0.84
CA ALA A 116 -11.51 -11.46 -1.77
C ALA A 116 -12.36 -10.35 -1.12
N GLU A 117 -13.20 -10.72 -0.16
CA GLU A 117 -14.05 -9.80 0.61
C GLU A 117 -13.19 -8.89 1.48
N ASP A 118 -12.16 -9.42 2.15
CA ASP A 118 -11.19 -8.61 2.92
C ASP A 118 -10.49 -7.57 2.03
N THR A 119 -10.14 -7.95 0.79
CA THR A 119 -9.51 -7.05 -0.18
C THR A 119 -10.45 -5.92 -0.61
N LYS A 120 -11.73 -6.25 -0.90
CA LYS A 120 -12.75 -5.26 -1.28
C LYS A 120 -13.05 -4.30 -0.14
N GLU A 121 -13.14 -4.82 1.09
CA GLU A 121 -13.40 -4.01 2.27
C GLU A 121 -12.22 -3.07 2.56
N ALA A 122 -10.99 -3.56 2.47
CA ALA A 122 -9.80 -2.73 2.61
C ALA A 122 -9.79 -1.57 1.60
N ALA A 123 -10.09 -1.86 0.33
CA ALA A 123 -10.20 -0.81 -0.69
C ALA A 123 -11.29 0.20 -0.34
N SER A 124 -12.45 -0.25 0.12
CA SER A 124 -13.56 0.64 0.51
C SER A 124 -13.21 1.56 1.68
N LEU A 125 -12.48 1.06 2.68
CA LEU A 125 -12.09 1.85 3.86
C LEU A 125 -10.93 2.82 3.61
N MET A 126 -10.27 2.75 2.44
CA MET A 126 -9.12 3.59 2.08
C MET A 126 -9.46 4.75 1.13
N ILE A 127 -10.71 4.93 0.74
CA ILE A 127 -11.15 5.89 -0.31
C ILE A 127 -11.38 7.34 0.21
N ASP A 128 -11.13 7.63 1.49
CA ASP A 128 -11.33 8.96 2.07
C ASP A 128 -10.29 10.03 1.67
#